data_AF-A0A518ATA5-F1
#
_entry.id   AF-A0A518ATA5-F1
#
_cell.length_a   1.000
_cell.length_b   1.000
_cell.length_c   1.000
_cell.angle_alpha   90.00
_cell.angle_beta   90.00
_cell.angle_gamma   90.00
#
_symmetry.space_group_name_H-M   'P 1'
#
loop_
_entity.id
_entity.type
_entity.pdbx_description
1 polymer ?
#
loop_
_entity_poly.entity_id
_entity_poly.type
_entity_poly.pdbx_seq_one_letter_code
_entity_poly.pdbx_strand_id
1 'polypeptide(L)'
;MWCLAIAIYLGVKWLTMRRARVESPSRWRAVAYLLAWPGLDADAFLAAPASSVITPRRGEWLLAAVKLGLGLTLLYGGQWVIAPSQRLLLGWVGMVGIVFTLHFGLFHLLSCFWRFLGVQAEPLMQWPIASQTVAEFWGQRWNTAFRDLTYRFLFRPLSRHWGPARGFLIGFLFSGLVHDAVISLPAGGGYGYPTLYFLLQALGIQWQRTRWAPSALLGQAWLSRATTLAVVAGPAPWLFHAPFVCRIVLPFMQAIGAS
;
A
#
# COMPACT_ATOMS: atom_id res chain seq x y z
N MET A 1 -16.65 -6.74 5.09
CA MET A 1 -15.28 -6.37 4.66
C MET A 1 -14.24 -6.60 5.76
N TRP A 2 -14.35 -5.93 6.92
CA TRP A 2 -13.30 -5.90 7.93
C TRP A 2 -12.82 -7.26 8.43
N CYS A 3 -13.74 -8.20 8.69
CA CYS A 3 -13.38 -9.57 9.09
C CYS A 3 -12.50 -10.27 8.04
N LEU A 4 -12.81 -10.11 6.75
CA LEU A 4 -12.02 -10.69 5.66
C LEU A 4 -10.62 -10.05 5.59
N ALA A 5 -10.55 -8.72 5.66
CA ALA A 5 -9.27 -8.00 5.64
C ALA A 5 -8.38 -8.40 6.83
N ILE A 6 -8.95 -8.50 8.04
CA ILE A 6 -8.25 -8.94 9.25
C ILE A 6 -7.79 -10.39 9.11
N ALA A 7 -8.65 -11.30 8.63
CA ALA A 7 -8.29 -12.70 8.44
C ALA A 7 -7.14 -12.88 7.45
N ILE A 8 -7.17 -12.18 6.30
CA ILE A 8 -6.09 -12.18 5.32
C ILE A 8 -4.81 -11.65 5.97
N TYR A 9 -4.89 -10.51 6.67
CA TYR A 9 -3.74 -9.89 7.32
C TYR A 9 -3.09 -10.82 8.36
N LEU A 10 -3.88 -11.43 9.24
CA LEU A 10 -3.40 -12.39 10.24
C LEU A 10 -2.82 -13.65 9.60
N GLY A 11 -3.45 -14.18 8.56
CA GLY A 11 -2.95 -15.34 7.81
C GLY A 11 -1.60 -15.06 7.16
N VAL A 12 -1.44 -13.87 6.59
CA VAL A 12 -0.18 -13.41 5.99
C VAL A 12 0.89 -13.20 7.07
N LYS A 13 0.58 -12.57 8.20
CA LYS A 13 1.49 -12.42 9.35
C LYS A 13 1.98 -13.75 9.89
N TRP A 14 1.08 -14.72 10.00
CA TRP A 14 1.43 -16.06 10.42
C TRP A 14 2.34 -16.75 9.40
N LEU A 15 2.04 -16.63 8.10
CA LEU A 15 2.85 -17.20 7.02
C LEU A 15 4.28 -16.63 7.01
N THR A 16 4.42 -15.31 7.13
CA THR A 16 5.75 -14.65 7.13
C THR A 16 6.54 -15.04 8.37
N MET A 17 5.91 -15.10 9.54
CA MET A 17 6.56 -15.53 10.77
C MET A 17 7.01 -17.00 10.71
N ARG A 18 6.16 -17.90 10.19
CA ARG A 18 6.49 -19.33 10.03
C ARG A 18 7.63 -19.59 9.03
N ARG A 19 7.83 -18.68 8.08
CA ARG A 19 8.85 -18.77 7.03
C ARG A 19 10.08 -17.92 7.31
N ALA A 20 10.10 -17.21 8.44
CA ALA A 20 11.28 -16.48 8.90
C ALA A 20 12.42 -17.46 9.17
N ARG A 21 13.66 -17.04 8.91
CA ARG A 21 14.88 -17.83 9.10
C ARG A 21 15.32 -17.90 10.57
N VAL A 22 14.59 -17.27 11.47
CA VAL A 22 14.92 -17.20 12.89
C VAL A 22 14.36 -18.43 13.60
N GLU A 23 15.23 -19.33 14.05
CA GLU A 23 14.83 -20.55 14.76
C GLU A 23 14.28 -20.27 16.17
N SER A 24 14.74 -19.19 16.81
CA SER A 24 14.29 -18.80 18.16
C SER A 24 14.27 -17.29 18.33
N PRO A 25 13.25 -16.59 17.78
CA PRO A 25 13.12 -15.16 17.96
C PRO A 25 12.84 -14.84 19.42
N SER A 26 13.35 -13.71 19.90
CA SER A 26 12.94 -13.17 21.20
C SER A 26 11.40 -13.09 21.27
N ARG A 27 10.81 -13.64 22.34
CA ARG A 27 9.36 -13.71 22.52
C ARG A 27 8.70 -12.33 22.41
N TRP A 28 9.33 -11.29 22.96
CA TRP A 28 8.79 -9.93 22.88
C TRP A 28 8.81 -9.39 21.44
N ARG A 29 9.85 -9.69 20.64
CA ARG A 29 9.92 -9.28 19.22
C ARG A 29 8.87 -10.00 18.39
N ALA A 30 8.62 -11.28 18.66
CA ALA A 30 7.55 -12.03 18.00
C ALA A 30 6.17 -11.43 18.30
N VAL A 31 5.87 -11.12 19.57
CA VAL A 31 4.61 -10.47 19.95
C VAL A 31 4.50 -9.07 19.33
N ALA A 32 5.57 -8.26 19.39
CA ALA A 32 5.60 -6.93 18.79
C ALA A 32 5.41 -6.97 17.26
N TYR A 33 6.03 -7.95 16.58
CA TYR A 33 5.84 -8.15 15.15
C TYR A 33 4.38 -8.44 14.81
N LEU A 34 3.70 -9.27 15.59
CA LEU A 34 2.32 -9.66 15.32
C LEU A 34 1.32 -8.55 15.62
N LEU A 35 1.53 -7.78 16.69
CA LEU A 35 0.53 -6.86 17.23
C LEU A 35 0.83 -5.38 17.03
N ALA A 36 2.10 -5.00 16.90
CA ALA A 36 2.54 -3.61 16.99
C ALA A 36 3.38 -3.12 15.80
N TRP A 37 3.49 -3.94 14.75
CA TRP A 37 4.12 -3.56 13.49
C TRP A 37 3.26 -3.98 12.30
N PRO A 38 2.80 -3.06 11.43
CA PRO A 38 2.01 -3.42 10.26
C PRO A 38 2.80 -4.17 9.16
N GLY A 39 4.12 -4.02 9.10
CA GLY A 39 4.95 -4.56 8.02
C GLY A 39 5.06 -6.09 7.99
N LEU A 40 5.41 -6.64 6.83
CA LEU A 40 5.35 -8.08 6.56
C LEU A 40 6.72 -8.77 6.42
N ASP A 41 7.82 -8.04 6.58
CA ASP A 41 9.15 -8.63 6.62
C ASP A 41 9.49 -9.13 8.04
N ALA A 42 9.23 -10.42 8.29
CA ALA A 42 9.55 -11.06 9.56
C ALA A 42 11.07 -11.24 9.75
N ASP A 43 11.83 -11.44 8.68
CA ASP A 43 13.28 -11.64 8.75
C ASP A 43 13.96 -10.33 9.22
N ALA A 44 13.59 -9.20 8.61
CA ALA A 44 14.10 -7.89 9.04
C ALA A 44 13.70 -7.56 10.48
N PHE A 45 12.44 -7.76 10.87
CA PHE A 45 11.97 -7.36 12.19
C PHE A 45 12.49 -8.26 13.32
N LEU A 46 12.61 -9.57 13.09
CA LEU A 46 12.99 -10.53 14.13
C LEU A 46 14.49 -10.77 14.19
N ALA A 47 15.17 -10.81 13.04
CA ALA A 47 16.55 -11.31 12.91
C ALA A 47 17.61 -10.21 12.73
N ALA A 48 17.24 -9.06 12.17
CA ALA A 48 18.24 -8.08 11.75
C ALA A 48 19.05 -7.55 12.95
N PRO A 49 20.37 -7.42 12.80
CA PRO A 49 21.21 -6.86 13.84
C PRO A 49 20.90 -5.37 14.03
N ALA A 50 20.94 -4.88 15.27
CA ALA A 50 20.68 -3.47 15.56
C ALA A 50 21.66 -2.53 14.86
N SER A 51 22.88 -3.00 14.55
CA SER A 51 23.91 -2.23 13.84
C SER A 51 23.56 -1.90 12.39
N SER A 52 22.63 -2.63 11.76
CA SER A 52 22.17 -2.34 10.39
C SER A 52 20.96 -1.39 10.36
N VAL A 53 20.49 -0.91 11.52
CA VAL A 53 19.31 -0.06 11.62
C VAL A 53 19.70 1.41 11.44
N ILE A 54 19.08 2.07 10.46
CA ILE A 54 19.22 3.51 10.28
C ILE A 54 18.30 4.23 11.27
N THR A 55 18.90 4.90 12.25
CA THR A 55 18.16 5.69 13.25
C THR A 55 17.41 6.85 12.61
N PRO A 56 16.12 7.07 12.95
CA PRO A 56 15.34 8.15 12.37
C PRO A 56 15.86 9.52 12.83
N ARG A 57 15.92 10.46 11.88
CA ARG A 57 16.30 11.86 12.18
C ARG A 57 15.10 12.61 12.78
N ARG A 58 15.35 13.68 13.55
CA ARG A 58 14.27 14.54 14.09
C ARG A 58 13.31 15.07 13.01
N GLY A 59 13.85 15.44 11.85
CA GLY A 59 13.04 15.89 10.71
C GLY A 59 12.12 14.79 10.14
N GLU A 60 12.50 13.52 10.27
CA GLU A 60 11.66 12.40 9.83
C GLU A 60 10.45 12.21 10.75
N TRP A 61 10.65 12.30 12.07
CA TRP A 61 9.57 12.31 13.06
C TRP A 61 8.58 13.45 12.81
N LEU A 62 9.09 14.67 12.61
CA LEU A 62 8.26 15.84 12.31
C LEU A 62 7.46 15.63 11.02
N LEU A 63 8.11 15.14 9.96
CA LEU A 63 7.44 14.88 8.69
C LEU A 63 6.32 13.84 8.83
N ALA A 64 6.56 12.76 9.59
CA ALA A 64 5.55 11.74 9.85
C ALA A 64 4.37 12.31 10.67
N ALA A 65 4.65 13.14 11.68
CA ALA A 65 3.63 13.82 12.48
C ALA A 65 2.80 14.81 11.64
N VAL A 66 3.43 15.57 10.74
CA VAL A 66 2.74 16.49 9.83
C VAL A 66 1.82 15.72 8.87
N LYS A 67 2.27 14.59 8.31
CA LYS A 67 1.44 13.73 7.47
C LYS A 67 0.25 13.15 8.23
N LEU A 68 0.46 12.74 9.49
CA LEU A 68 -0.62 12.29 10.38
C LEU A 68 -1.64 13.41 10.61
N GLY A 69 -1.17 14.61 10.96
CA GLY A 69 -2.03 15.78 11.15
C GLY A 69 -2.83 16.12 9.90
N LEU A 70 -2.20 16.15 8.72
CA LEU A 70 -2.89 16.33 7.45
C LEU A 70 -3.96 15.27 7.21
N GLY A 71 -3.64 14.00 7.46
CA GLY A 71 -4.59 12.89 7.32
C GLY A 71 -5.81 13.05 8.22
N LEU A 72 -5.60 13.39 9.49
CA LEU A 72 -6.67 13.62 10.47
C LEU A 72 -7.53 14.82 10.08
N THR A 73 -6.91 15.92 9.62
CA THR A 73 -7.63 17.11 9.14
C THR A 73 -8.49 16.78 7.92
N LEU A 74 -7.98 16.04 6.95
CA LEU A 74 -8.79 15.64 5.79
C LEU A 74 -9.93 14.70 6.18
N LEU A 75 -9.66 13.74 7.07
CA LEU A 75 -10.64 12.75 7.50
C LEU A 75 -11.80 13.37 8.29
N TYR A 76 -11.51 14.16 9.33
CA TYR A 76 -12.53 14.75 10.21
C TYR A 76 -13.01 16.13 9.77
N GLY A 77 -12.19 16.84 9.00
CA GLY A 77 -12.48 18.20 8.53
C GLY A 77 -13.36 18.25 7.28
N GLY A 78 -13.32 17.22 6.43
CA GLY A 78 -14.00 17.21 5.13
C GLY A 78 -15.52 17.47 5.22
N GLN A 79 -16.17 16.94 6.25
CA GLN A 79 -17.63 17.09 6.47
C GLN A 79 -18.09 18.54 6.67
N TRP A 80 -17.21 19.43 7.14
CA TRP A 80 -17.56 20.83 7.40
C TRP A 80 -17.50 21.72 6.17
N VAL A 81 -16.82 21.26 5.11
CA VAL A 81 -16.56 22.06 3.89
C VAL A 81 -17.27 21.47 2.68
N ILE A 82 -17.46 20.14 2.65
CA ILE A 82 -18.03 19.43 1.52
C ILE A 82 -19.53 19.27 1.73
N ALA A 83 -20.34 19.72 0.76
CA ALA A 83 -21.78 19.63 0.85
C ALA A 83 -22.26 18.16 0.98
N PRO A 84 -23.30 17.86 1.79
CA PRO A 84 -23.82 16.50 1.95
C PRO A 84 -24.28 15.82 0.66
N SER A 85 -24.65 16.61 -0.37
CA SER A 85 -24.99 16.11 -1.70
C SER A 85 -23.78 15.54 -2.46
N GLN A 86 -22.56 15.96 -2.13
CA GLN A 86 -21.32 15.56 -2.79
C GLN A 86 -20.67 14.33 -2.14
N ARG A 87 -21.48 13.28 -1.94
CA ARG A 87 -21.09 12.04 -1.23
C ARG A 87 -19.78 11.42 -1.73
N LEU A 88 -19.60 11.34 -3.05
CA LEU A 88 -18.38 10.76 -3.63
C LEU A 88 -17.14 11.60 -3.31
N LEU A 89 -17.24 12.93 -3.39
CA LEU A 89 -16.13 13.81 -3.05
C LEU A 89 -15.75 13.67 -1.57
N LEU A 90 -16.73 13.68 -0.67
CA LEU A 90 -16.51 13.47 0.76
C LEU A 90 -15.84 12.12 1.02
N GLY A 91 -16.33 11.05 0.39
CA GLY A 91 -15.74 9.72 0.51
C GLY A 91 -14.30 9.65 -0.01
N TRP A 92 -13.99 10.30 -1.14
CA TRP A 92 -12.62 10.38 -1.66
C TRP A 92 -11.68 11.16 -0.75
N VAL A 93 -12.11 12.33 -0.26
CA VAL A 93 -11.33 13.13 0.71
C VAL A 93 -11.10 12.33 1.99
N GLY A 94 -12.12 11.62 2.47
CA GLY A 94 -12.00 10.70 3.60
C GLY A 94 -11.01 9.57 3.37
N MET A 95 -11.05 8.90 2.20
CA MET A 95 -10.07 7.86 1.85
C MET A 95 -8.65 8.40 1.80
N VAL A 96 -8.43 9.58 1.20
CA VAL A 96 -7.12 10.24 1.22
C VAL A 96 -6.69 10.53 2.67
N GLY A 97 -7.61 11.03 3.50
CA GLY A 97 -7.39 11.24 4.93
C GLY A 97 -6.99 9.95 5.68
N ILE A 98 -7.68 8.83 5.43
CA ILE A 98 -7.35 7.51 6.00
C ILE A 98 -5.96 7.05 5.55
N VAL A 99 -5.64 7.17 4.26
CA VAL A 99 -4.33 6.78 3.71
C VAL A 99 -3.21 7.62 4.33
N PHE A 100 -3.40 8.93 4.48
CA PHE A 100 -2.42 9.79 5.15
C PHE A 100 -2.29 9.48 6.64
N THR A 101 -3.42 9.31 7.35
CA THR A 101 -3.44 8.99 8.78
C THR A 101 -2.70 7.69 9.07
N LEU A 102 -3.01 6.63 8.32
CA LEU A 102 -2.44 5.30 8.56
C LEU A 102 -1.09 5.12 7.88
N HIS A 103 -1.03 5.11 6.55
CA HIS A 103 0.15 4.66 5.81
C HIS A 103 1.29 5.66 5.82
N PHE A 104 0.98 6.96 5.69
CA PHE A 104 2.00 8.01 5.63
C PHE A 104 2.33 8.62 7.00
N GLY A 105 1.38 8.60 7.95
CA GLY A 105 1.51 9.16 9.29
C GLY A 105 1.86 8.11 10.33
N LEU A 106 0.85 7.38 10.83
CA LEU A 106 0.98 6.45 11.94
C LEU A 106 2.01 5.33 11.69
N PHE A 107 1.98 4.68 10.52
CA PHE A 107 2.93 3.62 10.20
C PHE A 107 4.35 4.14 10.02
N HIS A 108 4.49 5.40 9.58
CA HIS A 108 5.80 6.07 9.52
C HIS A 108 6.31 6.39 10.93
N LEU A 109 5.46 6.89 11.84
CA LEU A 109 5.80 7.08 13.25
C LEU A 109 6.17 5.76 13.94
N LEU A 110 5.43 4.68 13.70
CA LEU A 110 5.77 3.35 14.20
C LEU A 110 7.12 2.86 13.66
N SER A 111 7.40 3.10 12.37
CA SER A 111 8.71 2.80 11.78
C SER A 111 9.82 3.57 12.48
N CYS A 112 9.62 4.86 12.76
CA CYS A 112 10.58 5.66 13.52
C CYS A 112 10.76 5.11 14.94
N PHE A 113 9.68 4.80 15.65
CA PHE A 113 9.72 4.23 16.99
C PHE A 113 10.52 2.92 17.04
N TRP A 114 10.23 1.97 16.16
CA TRP A 114 10.93 0.69 16.13
C TRP A 114 12.40 0.82 15.74
N ARG A 115 12.74 1.67 14.76
CA ARG A 115 14.13 1.93 14.39
C ARG A 115 14.91 2.67 15.48
N PHE A 116 14.24 3.53 16.24
CA PHE A 116 14.84 4.14 17.43
C PHE A 116 15.18 3.09 18.51
N LEU A 117 14.36 2.05 18.65
CA LEU A 117 14.63 0.89 19.51
C LEU A 117 15.60 -0.14 18.89
N GLY A 118 16.24 0.16 17.76
CA GLY A 118 17.18 -0.74 17.09
C GLY A 118 16.52 -1.97 16.43
N VAL A 119 15.26 -1.86 16.01
CA VAL A 119 14.55 -2.88 15.21
C VAL A 119 14.44 -2.42 13.76
N GLN A 120 14.80 -3.29 12.80
CA GLN A 120 14.62 -2.97 11.37
C GLN A 120 13.15 -3.02 10.97
N ALA A 121 12.51 -1.86 11.07
CA ALA A 121 11.16 -1.61 10.63
C ALA A 121 11.17 -0.42 9.67
N GLU A 122 11.49 -0.67 8.40
CA GLU A 122 11.55 0.39 7.39
C GLU A 122 10.15 0.98 7.08
N PRO A 123 10.07 2.26 6.68
CA PRO A 123 8.81 2.86 6.26
C PRO A 123 8.15 2.08 5.12
N LEU A 124 6.84 1.86 5.23
CA LEU A 124 6.06 1.08 4.25
C LEU A 124 5.76 1.87 2.96
N MET A 125 5.94 3.18 2.98
CA MET A 125 5.73 4.10 1.86
C MET A 125 7.00 4.93 1.65
N GLN A 126 7.63 4.81 0.49
CA GLN A 126 8.93 5.43 0.17
C GLN A 126 8.79 6.49 -0.93
N TRP A 127 8.19 7.63 -0.59
CA TRP A 127 7.90 8.74 -1.52
C TRP A 127 7.26 8.28 -2.86
N PRO A 128 6.08 7.65 -2.84
CA PRO A 128 5.46 7.10 -4.07
C PRO A 128 5.26 8.12 -5.18
N ILE A 129 4.99 9.39 -4.84
CA ILE A 129 4.80 10.45 -5.82
C ILE A 129 6.07 10.83 -6.59
N ALA A 130 7.24 10.39 -6.13
CA ALA A 130 8.52 10.63 -6.80
C ALA A 130 8.83 9.59 -7.90
N SER A 131 7.99 8.57 -8.05
CA SER A 131 8.17 7.48 -9.02
C SER A 131 8.23 7.99 -10.44
N GLN A 132 9.27 7.63 -11.17
CA GLN A 132 9.40 7.92 -12.60
C GLN A 132 8.78 6.82 -13.45
N THR A 133 8.69 5.58 -12.95
CA THR A 133 8.04 4.48 -13.66
C THR A 133 6.94 3.83 -12.81
N VAL A 134 5.97 3.21 -13.47
CA VAL A 134 4.91 2.44 -12.79
C VAL A 134 5.53 1.25 -12.05
N ALA A 135 6.63 0.69 -12.58
CA ALA A 135 7.38 -0.38 -11.94
C ALA A 135 8.08 0.08 -10.66
N GLU A 136 8.63 1.29 -10.65
CA GLU A 136 9.21 1.90 -9.44
C GLU A 136 8.13 2.18 -8.39
N PHE A 137 6.96 2.68 -8.82
CA PHE A 137 5.84 2.93 -7.92
C PHE A 137 5.44 1.66 -7.16
N TRP A 138 5.06 0.59 -7.87
CA TRP A 138 4.58 -0.65 -7.25
C TRP A 138 5.70 -1.52 -6.67
N GLY A 139 6.89 -1.49 -7.27
CA GLY A 139 7.99 -2.38 -6.93
C GLY A 139 8.90 -1.86 -5.82
N GLN A 140 8.92 -0.55 -5.56
CA GLN A 140 9.89 0.05 -4.65
C GLN A 140 9.28 1.05 -3.67
N ARG A 141 8.20 1.74 -4.03
CA ARG A 141 7.76 2.92 -3.28
C ARG A 141 6.42 2.79 -2.58
N TRP A 142 5.48 2.08 -3.16
CA TRP A 142 4.13 1.90 -2.62
C TRP A 142 4.01 0.55 -1.89
N ASN A 143 3.51 0.58 -0.65
CA ASN A 143 3.20 -0.58 0.17
C ASN A 143 4.28 -1.68 0.13
N THR A 144 5.46 -1.34 0.63
CA THR A 144 6.65 -2.20 0.53
C THR A 144 6.41 -3.59 1.14
N ALA A 145 5.68 -3.65 2.25
CA ALA A 145 5.30 -4.89 2.92
C ALA A 145 4.52 -5.86 2.01
N PHE A 146 3.51 -5.38 1.28
CA PHE A 146 2.75 -6.24 0.37
C PHE A 146 3.57 -6.61 -0.86
N ARG A 147 4.41 -5.70 -1.35
CA ARG A 147 5.36 -5.99 -2.45
C ARG A 147 6.35 -7.09 -2.08
N ASP A 148 6.92 -7.09 -0.88
CA ASP A 148 7.85 -8.14 -0.46
C ASP A 148 7.15 -9.49 -0.29
N LEU A 149 5.92 -9.47 0.27
CA LEU A 149 5.08 -10.65 0.38
C LEU A 149 4.79 -11.28 -0.98
N THR A 150 4.20 -10.51 -1.88
CA THR A 150 3.84 -10.95 -3.22
C THR A 150 5.07 -11.37 -4.01
N TYR A 151 6.20 -10.66 -3.87
CA TYR A 151 7.44 -11.07 -4.49
C TYR A 151 7.89 -12.47 -4.03
N ARG A 152 7.93 -12.69 -2.71
CA ARG A 152 8.43 -13.93 -2.10
C ARG A 152 7.52 -15.13 -2.37
N PHE A 153 6.21 -14.96 -2.23
CA PHE A 153 5.26 -16.08 -2.23
C PHE A 153 4.52 -16.29 -3.55
N LEU A 154 4.52 -15.30 -4.45
CA LEU A 154 3.79 -15.38 -5.72
C LEU A 154 4.72 -15.20 -6.92
N PHE A 155 5.37 -14.04 -7.03
CA PHE A 155 6.14 -13.69 -8.21
C PHE A 155 7.38 -14.59 -8.40
N ARG A 156 8.20 -14.78 -7.36
CA ARG A 156 9.42 -15.58 -7.47
C ARG A 156 9.14 -17.05 -7.82
N PRO A 157 8.19 -17.76 -7.18
CA PRO A 157 7.80 -19.10 -7.61
C PRO A 157 7.28 -19.14 -9.06
N LEU A 158 6.34 -18.26 -9.42
CA LEU A 158 5.73 -18.29 -10.76
C LEU A 158 6.73 -17.93 -11.86
N SER A 159 7.62 -16.96 -11.62
CA SER A 159 8.63 -16.56 -12.59
C SER A 159 9.65 -17.66 -12.85
N ARG A 160 9.97 -18.48 -11.85
CA ARG A 160 10.86 -19.65 -12.02
C ARG A 160 10.25 -20.72 -12.91
N HIS A 161 8.93 -20.90 -12.87
CA HIS A 161 8.26 -21.92 -13.66
C HIS A 161 7.86 -21.41 -15.05
N TRP A 162 7.31 -20.20 -15.16
CA TRP A 162 6.62 -19.72 -16.38
C TRP A 162 7.29 -18.49 -17.01
N GLY A 163 8.43 -18.08 -16.47
CA GLY A 163 9.21 -16.94 -16.94
C GLY A 163 8.76 -15.59 -16.34
N PRO A 164 9.64 -14.57 -16.35
CA PRO A 164 9.39 -13.30 -15.66
C PRO A 164 8.17 -12.53 -16.16
N ALA A 165 7.91 -12.53 -17.47
CA ALA A 165 6.80 -11.77 -18.07
C ALA A 165 5.43 -12.34 -17.66
N ARG A 166 5.27 -13.66 -17.66
CA ARG A 166 4.03 -14.33 -17.24
C ARG A 166 3.85 -14.28 -15.72
N GLY A 167 4.92 -14.51 -14.96
CA GLY A 167 4.89 -14.38 -13.50
C GLY A 167 4.43 -12.99 -13.05
N PHE A 168 4.82 -11.96 -13.79
CA PHE A 168 4.39 -10.58 -13.56
C PHE A 168 2.88 -10.39 -13.82
N LEU A 169 2.39 -10.80 -14.98
CA LEU A 169 0.97 -10.67 -15.34
C LEU A 169 0.06 -11.43 -14.35
N ILE A 170 0.44 -12.65 -13.98
CA ILE A 170 -0.30 -13.45 -13.00
C ILE A 170 -0.29 -12.77 -11.63
N GLY A 171 0.84 -12.16 -11.23
CA GLY A 171 0.93 -11.39 -9.99
C GLY A 171 -0.08 -10.25 -9.91
N PHE A 172 -0.20 -9.46 -10.98
CA PHE A 172 -1.17 -8.37 -11.06
C PHE A 172 -2.62 -8.86 -11.16
N LEU A 173 -2.88 -9.94 -11.92
CA LEU A 173 -4.20 -10.57 -11.97
C LEU A 173 -4.63 -11.04 -10.58
N PHE A 174 -3.77 -11.75 -9.86
CA PHE A 174 -4.03 -12.20 -8.50
C PHE A 174 -4.28 -11.02 -7.55
N SER A 175 -3.45 -9.97 -7.61
CA SER A 175 -3.68 -8.75 -6.84
C SER A 175 -5.06 -8.16 -7.13
N GLY A 176 -5.44 -8.08 -8.40
CA GLY A 176 -6.76 -7.67 -8.85
C GLY A 176 -7.90 -8.46 -8.21
N LEU A 177 -7.82 -9.79 -8.30
CA LEU A 177 -8.84 -10.70 -7.74
C LEU A 177 -8.95 -10.57 -6.22
N VAL A 178 -7.83 -10.41 -5.51
CA VAL A 178 -7.84 -10.16 -4.06
C VAL A 178 -8.54 -8.84 -3.74
N HIS A 179 -8.29 -7.78 -4.52
CA HIS A 179 -8.98 -6.50 -4.32
C HIS A 179 -10.46 -6.60 -4.66
N ASP A 180 -10.87 -7.31 -5.71
CA ASP A 180 -12.29 -7.60 -5.97
C ASP A 180 -12.95 -8.35 -4.81
N ALA A 181 -12.25 -9.31 -4.22
CA ALA A 181 -12.76 -10.07 -3.09
C ALA A 181 -12.91 -9.22 -1.81
N VAL A 182 -12.00 -8.29 -1.57
CA VAL A 182 -12.01 -7.45 -0.35
C VAL A 182 -12.84 -6.18 -0.52
N ILE A 183 -12.92 -5.62 -1.72
CA ILE A 183 -13.58 -4.34 -2.03
C ILE A 183 -14.95 -4.59 -2.67
N SER A 184 -15.01 -5.25 -3.82
CA SER A 184 -16.23 -5.38 -4.63
C SER A 184 -17.26 -6.32 -3.99
N LEU A 185 -16.85 -7.48 -3.48
CA LEU A 185 -17.77 -8.44 -2.83
C LEU A 185 -18.50 -7.82 -1.63
N PRO A 186 -17.83 -7.19 -0.64
CA PRO A 186 -18.55 -6.60 0.49
C PRO A 186 -19.35 -5.36 0.11
N ALA A 187 -18.92 -4.61 -0.91
CA ALA A 187 -19.66 -3.47 -1.42
C ALA A 187 -20.90 -3.87 -2.25
N GLY A 188 -21.00 -5.13 -2.68
CA GLY A 188 -22.10 -5.63 -3.51
C GLY A 188 -22.17 -4.96 -4.88
N GLY A 189 -21.03 -4.64 -5.50
CA GLY A 189 -20.96 -3.99 -6.81
C GLY A 189 -19.54 -3.64 -7.21
N GLY A 190 -19.36 -3.17 -8.46
CA GLY A 190 -18.03 -2.82 -9.01
C GLY A 190 -17.14 -4.01 -9.37
N TYR A 191 -17.73 -5.19 -9.54
CA TYR A 191 -17.02 -6.43 -9.84
C TYR A 191 -16.13 -6.30 -11.08
N GLY A 192 -14.89 -6.74 -10.96
CA GLY A 192 -13.89 -6.74 -12.01
C GLY A 192 -13.18 -5.39 -12.20
N TYR A 193 -13.67 -4.29 -11.63
CA TYR A 193 -13.00 -2.99 -11.77
C TYR A 193 -11.63 -2.95 -11.06
N PRO A 194 -11.48 -3.43 -9.80
CA PRO A 194 -10.16 -3.63 -9.22
C PRO A 194 -9.25 -4.53 -10.06
N THR A 195 -9.75 -5.64 -10.59
CA THR A 195 -8.95 -6.50 -11.47
C THR A 195 -8.48 -5.77 -12.72
N LEU A 196 -9.38 -5.03 -13.38
CA LEU A 196 -9.05 -4.24 -14.56
C LEU A 196 -8.01 -3.15 -14.24
N TYR A 197 -8.13 -2.50 -13.07
CA TYR A 197 -7.15 -1.53 -12.59
C TYR A 197 -5.75 -2.15 -12.52
N PHE A 198 -5.58 -3.30 -11.86
CA PHE A 198 -4.26 -3.94 -11.74
C PHE A 198 -3.75 -4.48 -13.09
N LEU A 199 -4.61 -5.00 -13.96
CA LEU A 199 -4.19 -5.38 -15.31
C LEU A 199 -3.69 -4.17 -16.11
N LEU A 200 -4.32 -3.01 -15.99
CA LEU A 200 -3.85 -1.77 -16.61
C LEU A 200 -2.48 -1.36 -16.06
N GLN A 201 -2.22 -1.51 -14.75
CA GLN A 201 -0.89 -1.26 -14.18
C GLN A 201 0.16 -2.21 -14.78
N ALA A 202 -0.19 -3.49 -14.99
CA ALA A 202 0.70 -4.46 -15.59
C ALA A 202 1.06 -4.10 -17.04
N LEU A 203 0.07 -3.68 -17.82
CA LEU A 203 0.25 -3.19 -19.18
C LEU A 203 1.08 -1.91 -19.21
N GLY A 204 0.87 -0.98 -18.28
CA GLY A 204 1.67 0.24 -18.15
C GLY A 204 3.15 -0.06 -17.93
N ILE A 205 3.47 -1.06 -17.10
CA ILE A 205 4.84 -1.50 -16.85
C ILE A 205 5.46 -2.15 -18.09
N GLN A 206 4.70 -2.98 -18.81
CA GLN A 206 5.17 -3.58 -20.06
C GLN A 206 5.41 -2.53 -21.13
N TRP A 207 4.48 -1.60 -21.32
CA TRP A 207 4.58 -0.51 -22.28
C TRP A 207 5.82 0.34 -22.05
N GLN A 208 6.11 0.72 -20.79
CA GLN A 208 7.31 1.48 -20.41
C GLN A 208 8.63 0.74 -20.70
N ARG A 209 8.59 -0.58 -20.98
CA ARG A 209 9.76 -1.40 -21.37
C ARG A 209 9.87 -1.62 -22.88
N THR A 210 8.90 -1.16 -23.68
CA THR A 210 8.93 -1.29 -25.14
C THR A 210 9.65 -0.12 -25.81
N ARG A 211 10.13 -0.35 -27.04
CA ARG A 211 10.64 0.72 -27.93
C ARG A 211 9.60 1.77 -28.32
N TRP A 212 8.32 1.51 -28.04
CA TRP A 212 7.21 2.41 -28.35
C TRP A 212 6.96 3.44 -27.25
N ALA A 213 7.55 3.26 -26.06
CA ALA A 213 7.56 4.30 -25.05
C ALA A 213 8.45 5.45 -25.55
N PRO A 214 7.92 6.67 -25.74
CA PRO A 214 8.71 7.74 -26.35
C PRO A 214 9.89 8.09 -25.45
N SER A 215 11.10 8.06 -26.02
CA SER A 215 12.34 8.38 -25.30
C SER A 215 12.31 9.79 -24.68
N ALA A 216 11.59 10.72 -25.30
CA ALA A 216 11.35 12.06 -24.75
C ALA A 216 10.48 12.04 -23.48
N LEU A 217 9.47 11.16 -23.40
CA LEU A 217 8.60 10.98 -22.22
C LEU A 217 9.35 10.36 -21.04
N LEU A 218 10.24 9.40 -21.32
CA LEU A 218 11.04 8.72 -20.29
C LEU A 218 12.36 9.41 -19.96
N GLY A 219 12.87 10.28 -20.84
CA GLY A 219 14.14 10.98 -20.67
C GLY A 219 14.08 12.22 -19.79
N GLN A 220 12.89 12.80 -19.58
CA GLN A 220 12.70 13.94 -18.68
C GLN A 220 12.03 13.49 -17.37
N ALA A 221 12.70 13.73 -16.25
CA ALA A 221 12.26 13.22 -14.95
C ALA A 221 10.84 13.68 -14.54
N TRP A 222 10.47 14.94 -14.81
CA TRP A 222 9.16 15.46 -14.45
C TRP A 222 8.03 14.85 -15.30
N LEU A 223 8.29 14.66 -16.60
CA LEU A 223 7.32 14.13 -17.55
C LEU A 223 7.09 12.62 -17.32
N SER A 224 8.17 11.90 -16.99
CA SER A 224 8.15 10.50 -16.58
C SER A 224 7.33 10.31 -15.29
N ARG A 225 7.52 11.19 -14.30
CA ARG A 225 6.69 11.23 -13.08
C ARG A 225 5.22 11.52 -13.38
N ALA A 226 4.93 12.55 -14.18
CA ALA A 226 3.56 12.92 -14.52
C ALA A 226 2.83 11.77 -15.24
N THR A 227 3.49 11.12 -16.20
CA THR A 227 2.96 9.96 -16.93
C THR A 227 2.70 8.80 -15.98
N THR A 228 3.65 8.48 -15.10
CA THR A 228 3.49 7.40 -14.10
C THR A 228 2.33 7.68 -13.16
N LEU A 229 2.20 8.91 -12.66
CA LEU A 229 1.08 9.30 -11.81
C LEU A 229 -0.25 9.27 -12.55
N ALA A 230 -0.30 9.65 -13.83
CA ALA A 230 -1.50 9.54 -14.64
C ALA A 230 -1.95 8.08 -14.79
N VAL A 231 -1.03 7.15 -15.05
CA VAL A 231 -1.33 5.71 -15.18
C VAL A 231 -1.77 5.10 -13.84
N VAL A 232 -1.17 5.53 -12.73
CA VAL A 232 -1.49 4.98 -11.40
C VAL A 232 -2.77 5.57 -10.82
N ALA A 233 -2.91 6.90 -10.85
CA ALA A 233 -3.97 7.64 -10.18
C ALA A 233 -5.21 7.85 -11.07
N GLY A 234 -5.04 8.02 -12.38
CA GLY A 234 -6.15 8.22 -13.32
C GLY A 234 -7.24 7.14 -13.23
N PRO A 235 -6.88 5.84 -13.26
CA PRO A 235 -7.87 4.76 -13.14
C PRO A 235 -8.21 4.39 -11.68
N ALA A 236 -7.75 5.16 -10.67
CA ALA A 236 -8.07 4.87 -9.27
C ALA A 236 -9.58 4.74 -8.97
N PRO A 237 -10.52 5.43 -9.68
CA PRO A 237 -11.95 5.18 -9.54
C PRO A 237 -12.42 3.78 -9.94
N TRP A 238 -11.63 3.00 -10.66
CA TRP A 238 -11.92 1.57 -10.87
C TRP A 238 -11.58 0.75 -9.63
N LEU A 239 -10.45 1.05 -8.99
CA LEU A 239 -10.04 0.39 -7.75
C LEU A 239 -10.98 0.72 -6.59
N PHE A 240 -11.34 2.00 -6.44
CA PHE A 240 -12.24 2.48 -5.39
C PHE A 240 -13.54 3.00 -6.02
N HIS A 241 -14.29 2.08 -6.62
CA HIS A 241 -15.53 2.37 -7.33
C HIS A 241 -16.63 2.93 -6.42
N ALA A 242 -17.58 3.65 -7.01
CA ALA A 242 -18.65 4.35 -6.28
C ALA A 242 -19.43 3.47 -5.28
N PRO A 243 -19.81 2.21 -5.60
CA PRO A 243 -20.43 1.32 -4.60
C PRO A 243 -19.58 1.13 -3.34
N PHE A 244 -18.26 0.98 -3.46
CA PHE A 244 -17.37 0.83 -2.32
C PHE A 244 -17.31 2.11 -1.48
N VAL A 245 -17.15 3.25 -2.14
CA VAL A 245 -17.12 4.56 -1.45
C VAL A 245 -18.43 4.81 -0.70
N CYS A 246 -19.56 4.60 -1.35
CA CYS A 246 -20.87 4.92 -0.78
C CYS A 246 -21.38 3.92 0.26
N ARG A 247 -21.05 2.63 0.12
CA ARG A 247 -21.61 1.55 0.97
C ARG A 247 -20.65 1.05 2.04
N ILE A 248 -19.35 1.33 1.91
CA ILE A 248 -18.34 0.89 2.88
C ILE A 248 -17.62 2.07 3.51
N VAL A 249 -17.01 2.95 2.70
CA VAL A 249 -16.17 4.04 3.22
C VAL A 249 -16.99 5.06 4.00
N LEU A 250 -18.05 5.60 3.39
CA LEU A 250 -18.89 6.60 4.07
C LEU A 250 -19.54 6.05 5.35
N PRO A 251 -20.19 4.86 5.37
CA PRO A 251 -20.70 4.30 6.61
C PRO A 251 -19.62 4.06 7.68
N PHE A 252 -18.40 3.68 7.27
CA PHE A 252 -17.27 3.60 8.20
C PHE A 252 -16.89 4.97 8.77
N MET A 253 -16.81 6.00 7.93
CA MET A 253 -16.54 7.37 8.36
C MET A 253 -17.61 7.85 9.36
N GLN A 254 -18.89 7.58 9.09
CA GLN A 254 -19.99 7.89 10.01
C GLN A 254 -19.81 7.19 11.36
N ALA A 255 -19.46 5.89 11.35
CA ALA A 255 -19.25 5.11 12.57
C ALA A 255 -18.11 5.65 13.46
N ILE A 256 -17.14 6.37 12.88
CA ILE A 256 -16.02 7.00 13.61
C ILE A 256 -16.19 8.51 13.82
N GLY A 257 -17.35 9.09 13.46
CA GLY A 257 -17.64 10.52 13.62
C GLY A 257 -16.97 11.45 12.60
N ALA A 258 -16.60 10.93 11.42
CA ALA A 258 -15.88 11.65 10.37
C ALA A 258 -16.78 12.10 9.18
N SER A 259 -18.08 11.79 9.19
CA SER A 259 -19.07 12.22 8.17
C SER A 259 -20.50 12.07 8.64
#